data_AF-A0A562VLV2-F1
#
_entry.id   AF-A0A562VLV2-F1
#
_cell.length_a   1.000
_cell.length_b   1.000
_cell.length_c   1.000
_cell.angle_alpha   90.00
_cell.angle_beta   90.00
_cell.angle_gamma   90.00
#
_symmetry.space_group_name_H-M   'P 1'
#
loop_
_entity.id
_entity.type
_entity.pdbx_description
1 polymer ?
#
loop_
_entity_poly.entity_id
_entity_poly.type
_entity_poly.pdbx_seq_one_letter_code
_entity_poly.pdbx_strand_id
1 'polypeptide(L)'
;MSTMILWQICHKNELNNGDLTRYIVKLLRKRKITTKQAARDLNIPVERARNWYYKDTGMTALDLLRMMQKYEFVRQAIDGALRFEDC
;
A
#
# COMPACT_ATOMS: atom_id res chain seq x y z
N MET A 1 2.55 -3.88 -15.20
CA MET A 1 1.91 -2.68 -14.60
C MET A 1 2.76 -1.47 -14.98
N SER A 2 2.16 -0.52 -15.70
CA SER A 2 2.87 0.66 -16.19
C SER A 2 3.02 1.71 -15.08
N THR A 3 4.18 2.36 -15.01
CA THR A 3 4.52 3.44 -14.07
C THR A 3 3.54 4.63 -14.13
N MET A 4 2.85 4.81 -15.26
CA MET A 4 1.82 5.84 -15.45
C MET A 4 0.66 5.73 -14.45
N ILE A 5 0.21 4.51 -14.13
CA ILE A 5 -0.93 4.29 -13.24
C ILE A 5 -0.56 4.70 -11.81
N LEU A 6 0.67 4.40 -11.36
CA LEU A 6 1.15 4.82 -10.04
C LEU A 6 1.24 6.34 -9.90
N TRP A 7 1.69 7.03 -10.94
CA TRP A 7 1.81 8.49 -10.91
C TRP A 7 0.44 9.17 -10.84
N GLN A 8 -0.57 8.63 -11.54
CA GLN A 8 -1.94 9.13 -11.49
C GLN A 8 -2.58 8.95 -10.10
N ILE A 9 -2.34 7.81 -9.43
CA ILE A 9 -2.76 7.57 -8.03
C ILE A 9 -2.21 8.65 -7.09
N CYS A 10 -0.94 9.01 -7.24
CA CYS A 10 -0.28 9.98 -6.36
C CYS A 10 -0.66 11.45 -6.62
N HIS A 11 -1.13 11.80 -7.82
CA HIS A 11 -1.30 13.20 -8.21
C HIS A 11 -2.77 13.67 -8.25
N LYS A 12 -3.74 12.76 -8.52
CA LYS A 12 -5.15 13.15 -8.66
C LYS A 12 -5.97 13.03 -7.38
N ASN A 13 -5.54 12.19 -6.44
CA ASN A 13 -6.15 12.11 -5.13
C ASN A 13 -5.40 13.02 -4.16
N GLU A 14 -6.12 13.82 -3.38
CA GLU A 14 -5.63 14.41 -2.13
C GLU A 14 -5.29 13.34 -1.05
N LEU A 15 -4.99 12.11 -1.46
CA LEU A 15 -4.48 11.05 -0.59
C LEU A 15 -2.98 11.25 -0.41
N ASN A 16 -2.63 11.95 0.67
CA ASN A 16 -1.25 11.96 1.14
C ASN A 16 -0.76 10.51 1.32
N ASN A 17 0.51 10.24 0.99
CA ASN A 17 1.15 8.92 1.13
C ASN A 17 0.89 8.27 2.50
N GLY A 18 0.75 9.09 3.56
CA GLY A 18 0.36 8.63 4.90
C GLY A 18 -1.04 7.99 4.94
N ASP A 19 -2.04 8.60 4.31
CA ASP A 19 -3.42 8.10 4.32
C ASP A 19 -3.56 6.78 3.55
N LEU A 20 -2.92 6.69 2.38
CA LEU A 20 -2.85 5.44 1.61
C LEU A 20 -2.16 4.34 2.42
N THR A 21 -1.05 4.67 3.08
CA THR A 21 -0.32 3.73 3.94
C THR A 21 -1.20 3.24 5.08
N ARG A 22 -1.90 4.16 5.75
CA ARG A 22 -2.80 3.85 6.86
C ARG A 22 -3.97 2.96 6.42
N TYR A 23 -4.53 3.23 5.23
CA TYR A 23 -5.57 2.40 4.64
C TYR A 23 -5.07 0.96 4.37
N ILE A 24 -3.92 0.82 3.71
CA ILE A 24 -3.32 -0.50 3.42
C ILE A 24 -3.00 -1.25 4.72
N VAL A 25 -2.42 -0.57 5.72
CA VAL A 25 -2.14 -1.17 7.04
C VAL A 25 -3.42 -1.66 7.72
N LYS A 26 -4.54 -0.93 7.61
CA LYS A 26 -5.84 -1.41 8.12
C LYS A 26 -6.27 -2.71 7.42
N LEU A 27 -6.10 -2.82 6.10
CA LEU A 27 -6.40 -4.05 5.36
C LEU A 27 -5.52 -5.22 5.80
N LEU A 28 -4.21 -4.99 5.97
CA LEU A 28 -3.28 -5.99 6.44
C LEU A 28 -3.65 -6.50 7.85
N ARG A 29 -3.99 -5.58 8.76
CA ARG A 29 -4.43 -5.93 10.12
C ARG A 29 -5.73 -6.75 10.11
N LYS A 30 -6.70 -6.41 9.25
CA LYS A 30 -7.95 -7.20 9.09
C LYS A 30 -7.67 -8.63 8.64
N ARG A 31 -6.63 -8.83 7.83
CA ARG A 31 -6.15 -10.16 7.38
C ARG A 31 -5.16 -10.82 8.35
N LYS A 32 -4.94 -10.23 9.53
CA LYS A 32 -3.98 -10.69 10.56
C LYS A 32 -2.54 -10.78 10.06
N ILE A 33 -2.17 -10.02 9.04
CA ILE A 33 -0.80 -9.96 8.52
C ILE A 33 0.05 -9.10 9.44
N THR A 34 1.04 -9.75 10.05
CA THR A 34 1.97 -9.11 10.98
C THR A 34 3.06 -8.32 10.24
N THR A 35 3.74 -7.40 10.93
CA THR A 35 4.89 -6.68 10.38
C THR A 35 6.00 -7.61 9.92
N LYS A 36 6.30 -8.66 10.68
CA LYS A 36 7.30 -9.68 10.32
C LYS A 36 6.92 -10.43 9.06
N GLN A 37 5.65 -10.81 8.94
CA GLN A 37 5.14 -11.48 7.74
C GLN A 37 5.21 -10.55 6.53
N ALA A 38 4.71 -9.32 6.64
CA ALA A 38 4.78 -8.34 5.56
C ALA A 38 6.23 -8.08 5.11
N ALA A 39 7.17 -7.97 6.06
CA ALA A 39 8.57 -7.77 5.74
C ALA A 39 9.18 -8.96 4.98
N ARG A 40 8.89 -10.18 5.44
CA ARG A 40 9.32 -11.42 4.77
C ARG A 40 8.72 -11.53 3.36
N ASP A 41 7.42 -11.31 3.25
CA ASP A 41 6.66 -11.48 2.02
C ASP A 41 7.05 -10.48 0.93
N LEU A 42 7.47 -9.28 1.33
CA LEU A 42 7.90 -8.21 0.42
C LEU A 42 9.43 -8.10 0.27
N ASN A 43 10.18 -8.97 0.95
CA ASN A 43 11.63 -8.95 1.02
C ASN A 43 12.20 -7.56 1.35
N ILE A 44 11.82 -7.04 2.51
CA ILE A 44 12.28 -5.75 3.05
C ILE A 44 12.71 -5.87 4.52
N PRO A 45 13.45 -4.88 5.07
CA PRO A 45 13.74 -4.85 6.49
C PRO A 45 12.47 -4.80 7.34
N VAL A 46 12.46 -5.56 8.44
CA VAL A 46 11.33 -5.57 9.40
C VAL A 46 11.08 -4.17 9.97
N GLU A 47 12.12 -3.37 10.16
CA GLU A 47 12.00 -1.99 10.61
C GLU A 47 11.21 -1.12 9.62
N ARG A 48 11.41 -1.31 8.32
CA ARG A 48 10.67 -0.58 7.28
C ARG A 48 9.18 -0.92 7.36
N ALA A 49 8.83 -2.20 7.48
CA ALA A 49 7.44 -2.61 7.68
C ALA A 49 6.86 -2.08 9.01
N ARG A 50 7.66 -2.06 10.08
CA ARG A 50 7.26 -1.50 11.38
C ARG A 50 6.96 -0.01 11.28
N ASN A 51 7.75 0.74 10.51
CA ASN A 51 7.56 2.18 10.31
C ASN A 51 6.21 2.49 9.63
N TRP A 52 5.80 1.72 8.62
CA TRP A 52 4.46 1.85 8.04
C TRP A 52 3.34 1.58 9.05
N TYR A 53 3.51 0.51 9.84
CA TYR A 53 2.46 0.04 10.74
C TYR A 53 2.25 0.95 11.96
N TYR A 54 3.27 1.68 12.40
CA TYR A 54 3.25 2.36 13.70
C TYR A 54 3.76 3.80 13.69
N LYS A 55 4.59 4.20 12.73
CA LYS A 55 5.17 5.54 12.65
C LYS A 55 4.58 6.39 11.53
N ASP A 56 3.51 5.91 10.89
CA ASP A 56 2.81 6.56 9.77
C ASP A 56 3.76 7.00 8.65
N THR A 57 4.89 6.29 8.52
CA THR A 57 5.89 6.59 7.51
C THR A 57 5.34 6.07 6.19
N GLY A 58 5.15 6.97 5.22
CA GLY A 58 4.56 6.60 3.93
C GLY A 58 5.32 5.44 3.26
N MET A 59 4.58 4.48 2.73
CA MET A 59 5.12 3.48 1.81
C MET A 59 5.71 4.18 0.59
N THR A 60 6.86 3.72 0.11
CA THR A 60 7.35 4.19 -1.18
C THR A 60 6.54 3.58 -2.31
N ALA A 61 6.62 4.17 -3.52
CA ALA A 61 6.03 3.59 -4.71
C ALA A 61 6.43 2.12 -4.94
N LEU A 62 7.69 1.77 -4.63
CA LEU A 62 8.17 0.39 -4.73
C LEU A 62 7.50 -0.54 -3.70
N ASP A 63 7.32 -0.06 -2.47
CA ASP A 63 6.63 -0.83 -1.42
C ASP A 63 5.18 -1.10 -1.82
N LEU A 64 4.50 -0.09 -2.38
CA LEU A 64 3.14 -0.20 -2.89
C LEU A 64 3.03 -1.19 -4.05
N LEU A 65 3.95 -1.12 -5.02
CA LEU A 65 4.03 -2.07 -6.13
C LEU A 65 4.17 -3.50 -5.63
N ARG A 66 5.09 -3.75 -4.69
CA ARG A 66 5.29 -5.07 -4.11
C ARG A 66 4.05 -5.53 -3.34
N MET A 67 3.38 -4.64 -2.61
CA MET A 67 2.12 -4.93 -1.92
C MET A 67 1.03 -5.39 -2.89
N MET A 68 0.81 -4.66 -3.99
CA MET A 68 -0.19 -5.00 -5.00
C MET A 68 0.13 -6.32 -5.72
N GLN A 69 1.41 -6.61 -5.93
CA GLN A 69 1.85 -7.89 -6.53
C GLN A 69 1.67 -9.07 -5.56
N LYS A 70 1.98 -8.87 -4.28
CA LYS A 70 1.99 -9.94 -3.28
C LYS A 70 0.62 -10.21 -2.67
N TYR A 71 -0.17 -9.17 -2.45
CA TYR A 71 -1.45 -9.24 -1.77
C TYR A 71 -2.57 -8.83 -2.72
N GLU A 72 -3.26 -9.82 -3.28
CA GLU A 72 -4.33 -9.57 -4.22
C GLU A 72 -5.43 -8.66 -3.65
N PHE A 73 -5.78 -8.80 -2.37
CA PHE A 73 -6.78 -7.94 -1.72
C PHE A 73 -6.33 -6.47 -1.63
N VAL A 74 -5.02 -6.20 -1.59
CA VAL A 74 -4.50 -4.82 -1.63
C VAL A 74 -4.67 -4.27 -3.05
N ARG A 75 -4.33 -5.06 -4.07
CA ARG A 75 -4.54 -4.69 -5.48
C ARG A 75 -6.00 -4.39 -5.76
N GLN A 76 -6.92 -5.28 -5.38
CA GLN A 76 -8.35 -5.10 -5.58
C GLN A 76 -8.88 -3.85 -4.87
N ALA A 77 -8.39 -3.56 -3.66
CA ALA A 77 -8.78 -2.37 -2.91
C ALA A 77 -8.32 -1.06 -3.57
N ILE A 78 -7.11 -1.04 -4.14
CA ILE A 78 -6.56 0.12 -4.84
C ILE A 78 -7.22 0.29 -6.21
N ASP A 79 -7.33 -0.79 -7.00
CA ASP A 79 -8.01 -0.78 -8.30
C ASP A 79 -9.49 -0.36 -8.12
N GLY A 80 -10.14 -0.79 -7.04
CA GLY A 80 -11.49 -0.38 -6.69
C GLY A 80 -11.59 1.11 -6.40
N ALA A 81 -10.69 1.65 -5.57
CA ALA A 81 -10.67 3.09 -5.26
C ALA A 81 -10.51 3.94 -6.52
N LEU A 82 -9.62 3.54 -7.44
CA LEU A 82 -9.38 4.27 -8.68
C LEU A 82 -10.58 4.30 -9.63
N ARG A 83 -11.39 3.23 -9.65
CA ARG A 83 -12.57 3.16 -10.53
C ARG A 83 -13.72 4.06 -10.06
N PHE A 84 -13.71 4.50 -8.80
CA PHE A 84 -14.73 5.44 -8.30
C PHE A 84 -14.43 6.91 -8.63
N GLU A 85 -13.25 7.22 -9.20
CA GLU A 85 -12.86 8.58 -9.61
C GLU A 85 -13.23 8.93 -11.06
N ASP A 86 -13.74 7.96 -11.83
CA ASP A 86 -14.20 8.15 -13.21
C ASP A 86 -15.73 8.41 -13.31
N CYS A 87 -16.40 8.79 -12.20
CA CYS A 87 -17.82 9.19 -12.15
C CYS A 87 -18.01 10.64 -11.72
#